data_AF-A0A3D0RIF6-F1
#
_entry.id   AF-A0A3D0RIF6-F1
#
_cell.length_a   1.000
_cell.length_b   1.000
_cell.length_c   1.000
_cell.angle_alpha   90.00
_cell.angle_beta   90.00
_cell.angle_gamma   90.00
#
_symmetry.space_group_name_H-M   'P 1'
#
loop_
_entity.id
_entity.type
_entity.pdbx_description
1 polymer ?
#
loop_
_entity_poly.entity_id
_entity_poly.type
_entity_poly.pdbx_seq_one_letter_code
_entity_poly.pdbx_strand_id
1 'polypeptide(L)'
;MPSSRRQPDLGRPVADWSPATMPDKSVLSGQHCRLEPLTLAHGKGLLAAFRADDEGVIWDFLPYGPFDSWPAFEAFLEASCLAT
;
A
#
# COMPACT_ATOMS: atom_id res chain seq x y z
N MET A 1 -9.02 46.78 -3.62
CA MET A 1 -8.05 46.36 -2.58
C MET A 1 -7.79 44.87 -2.77
N PRO A 2 -6.60 44.41 -3.18
CA PRO A 2 -6.35 42.98 -3.25
C PRO A 2 -6.16 42.45 -1.82
N SER A 3 -7.02 41.52 -1.42
CA SER A 3 -6.98 40.87 -0.12
C SER A 3 -5.70 40.05 0.03
N SER A 4 -4.80 40.45 0.91
CA SER A 4 -3.59 39.68 1.23
C SER A 4 -3.96 38.33 1.82
N ARG A 5 -3.56 37.25 1.15
CA ARG A 5 -3.74 35.86 1.61
C ARG A 5 -2.86 35.65 2.85
N ARG A 6 -3.44 35.28 4.00
CA ARG A 6 -2.65 34.89 5.18
C ARG A 6 -1.81 33.66 4.83
N GLN A 7 -0.50 33.77 5.02
CA GLN A 7 0.41 32.64 4.92
C GLN A 7 0.49 31.98 6.30
N PRO A 8 0.30 30.65 6.41
CA PRO A 8 0.37 29.95 7.69
C PRO A 8 1.80 29.98 8.25
N ASP A 9 1.93 30.03 9.58
CA ASP A 9 3.22 29.86 10.27
C ASP A 9 3.62 28.38 10.21
N LEU A 10 4.63 28.08 9.38
CA LEU A 10 5.11 26.73 9.08
C LEU A 10 6.25 26.28 10.00
N GLY A 11 6.61 27.07 11.02
CA GLY A 11 7.70 26.75 11.92
C GLY A 11 9.09 26.99 11.31
N ARG A 12 10.13 26.38 11.90
CA ARG A 12 11.52 26.62 11.53
C ARG A 12 11.90 25.87 10.25
N PRO A 13 12.72 26.47 9.36
CA PRO A 13 13.27 25.76 8.20
C PRO A 13 14.07 24.52 8.63
N VAL A 14 13.92 23.43 7.87
CA VAL A 14 14.78 22.26 7.97
C VAL A 14 16.05 22.54 7.15
N ALA A 15 17.18 22.75 7.82
CA ALA A 15 18.46 22.98 7.16
C ALA A 15 18.88 21.73 6.36
N ASP A 16 19.50 21.95 5.19
CA ASP A 16 20.05 20.90 4.31
C ASP A 16 19.04 19.82 3.90
N TRP A 17 17.76 20.19 3.81
CA TRP A 17 16.73 19.27 3.37
C TRP A 17 17.01 18.74 1.96
N SER A 18 16.95 17.42 1.81
CA SER A 18 16.92 16.72 0.53
C SER A 18 15.71 15.79 0.46
N PRO A 19 15.19 15.48 -0.74
CA PRO A 19 14.16 14.47 -0.91
C PRO A 19 14.59 13.11 -0.35
N ALA A 20 13.63 12.32 0.12
CA ALA A 20 13.86 10.92 0.48
C ALA A 20 14.19 10.08 -0.77
N THR A 21 14.97 9.02 -0.58
CA THR A 21 15.21 8.02 -1.62
C THR A 21 13.94 7.21 -1.86
N MET A 22 13.69 6.86 -3.13
CA MET A 22 12.61 5.93 -3.48
C MET A 22 12.83 4.58 -2.79
N PRO A 23 11.76 3.87 -2.37
CA PRO A 23 11.89 2.56 -1.79
C PRO A 23 12.39 1.55 -2.82
N ASP A 24 13.39 0.75 -2.44
CA ASP A 24 13.88 -0.37 -3.24
C ASP A 24 12.94 -1.58 -3.11
N LYS A 25 12.77 -2.35 -4.20
CA LYS A 25 12.07 -3.66 -4.19
C LYS A 25 12.97 -4.75 -3.58
N SER A 26 13.47 -4.54 -2.37
CA SER A 26 14.32 -5.50 -1.65
C SER A 26 13.52 -6.32 -0.63
N VAL A 27 14.05 -7.49 -0.28
CA VAL A 27 13.50 -8.30 0.82
C VAL A 27 13.92 -7.67 2.15
N LEU A 28 12.97 -7.45 3.05
CA LEU A 28 13.23 -6.97 4.40
C LEU A 28 13.03 -8.11 5.40
N SER A 29 14.09 -8.50 6.11
CA SER A 29 14.05 -9.59 7.09
C SER A 29 14.10 -9.04 8.52
N GLY A 30 13.01 -9.19 9.26
CA GLY A 30 12.90 -8.81 10.67
C GLY A 30 12.96 -10.02 11.60
N GLN A 31 12.73 -9.77 12.89
CA GLN A 31 12.71 -10.82 13.92
C GLN A 31 11.44 -11.69 13.87
N HIS A 32 10.30 -11.09 13.47
CA HIS A 32 8.99 -11.76 13.49
C HIS A 32 8.40 -11.99 12.11
N CYS A 33 8.90 -11.29 11.09
CA CYS A 33 8.37 -11.38 9.74
C CYS A 33 9.46 -11.11 8.70
N ARG A 34 9.17 -11.56 7.48
CA ARG A 34 9.93 -11.28 6.28
C ARG A 34 8.97 -10.63 5.27
N LEU A 35 9.35 -9.47 4.76
CA LEU A 35 8.61 -8.77 3.72
C LEU A 35 9.32 -9.01 2.39
N GLU A 36 8.54 -9.41 1.39
CA GLU A 36 9.03 -9.66 0.04
C GLU A 36 8.33 -8.73 -0.94
N PRO A 37 9.02 -8.29 -2.01
CA PRO A 37 8.35 -7.67 -3.15
C PRO A 37 7.21 -8.56 -3.63
N LEU A 38 6.03 -7.97 -3.78
CA LEU A 38 4.85 -8.71 -4.21
C LEU A 38 5.05 -9.21 -5.65
N THR A 39 4.74 -10.49 -5.86
CA THR A 39 4.70 -11.13 -7.18
C THR A 39 3.41 -11.93 -7.30
N LEU A 40 3.02 -12.28 -8.52
CA LEU A 40 1.81 -13.06 -8.76
C LEU A 40 1.85 -14.45 -8.09
N ALA A 41 3.05 -15.00 -7.87
CA ALA A 41 3.23 -16.27 -7.17
C ALA A 41 2.70 -16.23 -5.72
N HIS A 42 2.68 -15.06 -5.08
CA HIS A 42 2.12 -14.90 -3.73
C HIS A 42 0.59 -14.81 -3.72
N GLY A 43 -0.04 -14.49 -4.84
CA GLY A 43 -1.45 -14.10 -4.90
C GLY A 43 -2.41 -15.18 -4.37
N LYS A 44 -2.22 -16.44 -4.74
CA LYS A 44 -3.11 -17.52 -4.26
C LYS A 44 -3.05 -17.71 -2.75
N GLY A 45 -1.86 -17.56 -2.17
CA GLY A 45 -1.67 -17.60 -0.72
C GLY A 45 -2.34 -16.42 -0.02
N LEU A 46 -2.22 -15.21 -0.58
CA LEU A 46 -2.89 -14.01 -0.06
C LEU A 46 -4.42 -14.16 -0.12
N LEU A 47 -4.98 -14.60 -1.25
CA LEU A 47 -6.43 -14.80 -1.39
C LEU A 47 -6.96 -15.84 -0.39
N ALA A 48 -6.22 -16.94 -0.18
CA ALA A 48 -6.59 -17.95 0.80
C ALA A 48 -6.57 -17.37 2.23
N ALA A 49 -5.58 -16.54 2.57
CA ALA A 49 -5.51 -15.88 3.88
C ALA A 49 -6.67 -14.90 4.10
N PHE A 50 -7.07 -14.12 3.09
CA PHE A 50 -8.20 -13.20 3.21
C PHE A 50 -9.54 -13.91 3.36
N ARG A 51 -9.69 -15.10 2.77
CA ARG A 51 -10.89 -15.94 2.90
C ARG A 51 -10.98 -16.71 4.21
N ALA A 52 -9.93 -16.69 5.04
CA ALA A 52 -10.02 -17.24 6.38
C ALA A 52 -10.89 -16.38 7.31
N ASP A 53 -11.22 -15.15 6.89
CA ASP A 53 -12.24 -14.31 7.49
C ASP A 53 -13.59 -14.56 6.82
N ASP A 54 -14.40 -15.44 7.43
CA ASP A 54 -15.72 -15.82 6.91
C ASP A 54 -16.74 -14.67 6.96
N GLU A 55 -16.53 -13.69 7.85
CA GLU A 55 -17.42 -12.52 8.00
C GLU A 55 -17.03 -11.39 7.03
N GLY A 56 -15.81 -11.42 6.48
CA GLY A 56 -15.32 -10.45 5.51
C GLY A 56 -15.00 -9.07 6.11
N VAL A 57 -14.88 -8.98 7.44
CA VAL A 57 -14.63 -7.75 8.21
C VAL A 57 -13.32 -7.07 7.80
N ILE A 58 -12.33 -7.83 7.29
CA ILE A 58 -11.07 -7.28 6.77
C ILE A 58 -11.30 -6.19 5.68
N TRP A 59 -12.45 -6.21 5.00
CA TRP A 59 -12.79 -5.29 3.91
C TRP A 59 -13.60 -4.06 4.33
N ASP A 60 -14.16 -3.99 5.55
CA ASP A 60 -15.13 -2.95 5.97
C ASP A 60 -14.63 -1.51 5.79
N PHE A 61 -13.31 -1.31 5.83
CA PHE A 61 -12.67 -0.01 5.73
C PHE A 61 -11.70 0.11 4.55
N LEU A 62 -11.68 -0.86 3.64
CA LEU A 62 -10.84 -0.84 2.45
C LEU A 62 -11.66 -0.37 1.24
N PRO A 63 -11.10 0.50 0.36
CA PRO A 63 -11.81 1.01 -0.80
C PRO A 63 -11.88 0.00 -1.98
N TYR A 64 -11.50 -1.25 -1.74
CA TYR A 64 -11.44 -2.34 -2.70
C TYR A 64 -11.78 -3.67 -2.02
N GLY A 65 -12.00 -4.70 -2.83
CA GLY A 65 -12.49 -6.00 -2.36
C GLY A 65 -14.00 -5.96 -2.06
N PRO A 66 -14.55 -7.04 -1.48
CA PRO A 66 -13.93 -8.37 -1.36
C PRO A 66 -13.66 -9.03 -2.72
N PHE A 67 -12.91 -10.14 -2.72
CA PHE A 67 -12.59 -10.89 -3.95
C PHE A 67 -13.15 -12.33 -3.90
N ASP A 68 -14.23 -12.55 -4.62
CA ASP A 68 -14.98 -13.82 -4.62
C ASP A 68 -14.36 -14.90 -5.52
N SER A 69 -13.29 -14.58 -6.26
CA SER A 69 -12.57 -15.58 -7.07
C SER A 69 -11.10 -15.22 -7.30
N TRP A 70 -10.30 -16.22 -7.67
CA TRP A 70 -8.92 -16.00 -8.09
C TRP A 70 -8.81 -15.03 -9.29
N PRO A 71 -9.57 -15.18 -10.39
CA PRO A 71 -9.49 -14.23 -11.51
C PRO A 71 -9.78 -12.78 -11.13
N ALA A 72 -10.75 -12.54 -10.24
CA ALA A 72 -11.06 -11.19 -9.76
C ALA A 72 -9.89 -10.58 -8.97
N PHE A 73 -9.24 -11.37 -8.11
CA PHE A 73 -8.10 -10.92 -7.34
C PHE A 73 -6.83 -10.75 -8.19
N GLU A 74 -6.59 -11.67 -9.13
CA GLU A 74 -5.48 -11.60 -10.09
C GLU A 74 -5.53 -10.32 -10.92
N ALA A 75 -6.70 -9.98 -11.47
CA ALA A 75 -6.89 -8.73 -12.22
C ALA A 75 -6.60 -7.49 -11.37
N PHE A 76 -6.98 -7.51 -10.08
CA PHE A 76 -6.65 -6.42 -9.15
C PHE A 76 -5.14 -6.33 -8.88
N LEU A 77 -4.48 -7.46 -8.63
CA LEU A 77 -3.03 -7.50 -8.40
C LEU A 77 -2.28 -6.91 -9.60
N GLU A 78 -2.64 -7.32 -10.82
CA GLU A 78 -2.03 -6.82 -12.05
C GLU A 78 -2.27 -5.32 -12.27
N ALA A 79 -3.50 -4.85 -12.07
CA ALA A 79 -3.85 -3.46 -12.33
C ALA A 79 -3.34 -2.47 -11.27
N SER A 80 -3.22 -2.90 -10.02
CA SER A 80 -3.07 -1.97 -8.88
C SER A 80 -1.79 -2.18 -8.07
N CYS A 81 -1.21 -3.39 -8.07
CA CYS A 81 -0.12 -3.74 -7.15
C CYS A 81 1.17 -4.09 -7.88
N LEU A 82 1.06 -4.82 -8.99
CA LEU A 82 2.17 -5.28 -9.79
C LEU A 82 2.52 -4.20 -10.83
N ALA A 83 3.14 -3.11 -10.36
CA ALA A 83 3.71 -2.12 -11.27
C ALA A 83 4.79 -2.77 -12.15
N THR A 84 4.61 -2.69 -13.47
CA THR A 84 5.64 -2.97 -14.48
C THR A 84 6.84 -2.06 -14.32
#